data_AF-K6U4B9-F1
#
_entry.id   AF-K6U4B9-F1
#
_cell.length_a   1.000
_cell.length_b   1.000
_cell.length_c   1.000
_cell.angle_alpha   90.00
_cell.angle_beta   90.00
_cell.angle_gamma   90.00
#
_symmetry.space_group_name_H-M   'P 1'
#
loop_
_entity.id
_entity.type
_entity.pdbx_description
1 polymer ?
#
loop_
_entity_poly.entity_id
_entity_poly.type
_entity_poly.pdbx_seq_one_letter_code
_entity_poly.pdbx_strand_id
1 'polypeptide(L)' 'MTELGRIIKDEGKKEKAIETAKIAIQKGMDNETIKDLTGLKIEEIDLIRQVLNQE' A
#
# COMPACT_ATOMS: atom_id res chain seq x y z
N MET A 1 -18.96 8.97 -15.13
CA MET A 1 -18.17 7.81 -14.67
C MET A 1 -19.15 6.77 -14.17
N THR A 2 -19.14 5.55 -14.72
CA THR A 2 -20.05 4.46 -14.30
C THR A 2 -19.60 3.86 -12.97
N GLU A 3 -20.50 3.15 -12.29
CA GLU A 3 -20.19 2.45 -11.03
C GLU A 3 -19.06 1.44 -11.20
N LEU A 4 -19.09 0.65 -12.28
CA LEU A 4 -18.00 -0.27 -12.68
C LEU A 4 -16.66 0.47 -12.89
N GLY A 5 -16.68 1.63 -13.53
CA GLY A 5 -15.48 2.42 -13.77
C GLY A 5 -14.85 3.00 -12.50
N ARG A 6 -15.61 3.15 -11.41
CA ARG A 6 -15.08 3.55 -10.10
C ARG A 6 -14.39 2.39 -9.39
N ILE A 7 -15.04 1.23 -9.34
CA ILE A 7 -14.51 0.01 -8.69
C ILE A 7 -13.15 -0.37 -9.29
N ILE A 8 -13.07 -0.50 -10.62
CA ILE A 8 -11.82 -0.86 -11.32
C ILE A 8 -10.71 0.16 -11.04
N LYS A 9 -11.06 1.45 -10.99
CA LYS A 9 -10.10 2.53 -10.70
C LYS A 9 -9.59 2.46 -9.25
N ASP A 10 -10.47 2.13 -8.30
CA ASP A 10 -10.11 2.06 -6.89
C ASP A 10 -9.30 0.80 -6.56
N GLU A 11 -9.61 -0.34 -7.20
CA GLU A 11 -8.80 -1.56 -7.13
C GLU A 11 -7.38 -1.34 -7.67
N GLY A 12 -7.25 -0.76 -8.86
CA GLY A 12 -5.93 -0.49 -9.45
C GLY A 12 -5.10 0.55 -8.68
N LYS A 13 -5.74 1.48 -7.96
CA LYS A 13 -5.04 2.40 -7.04
C LYS A 13 -4.54 1.67 -5.80
N LYS A 14 -5.36 0.78 -5.24
CA LYS A 14 -5.01 0.03 -4.04
C LYS A 14 -3.84 -0.92 -4.31
N GLU A 15 -3.82 -1.59 -5.46
CA GLU A 15 -2.71 -2.46 -5.87
C GLU A 15 -1.39 -1.69 -5.97
N LYS A 16 -1.40 -0.52 -6.65
CA LYS A 16 -0.22 0.35 -6.73
C LYS A 16 0.26 0.86 -5.37
N ALA A 17 -0.66 1.18 -4.47
CA ALA A 17 -0.32 1.61 -3.11
C ALA A 17 0.40 0.48 -2.35
N ILE A 18 -0.08 -0.76 -2.46
CA ILE A 18 0.53 -1.92 -1.82
C ILE A 18 1.92 -2.20 -2.39
N GLU A 19 2.10 -2.18 -3.72
CA GLU A 19 3.40 -2.39 -4.36
C GLU A 19 4.42 -1.32 -3.94
N THR A 20 3.99 -0.05 -3.90
CA THR A 20 4.82 1.06 -3.43
C THR A 20 5.23 0.88 -1.97
N ALA A 21 4.30 0.46 -1.11
CA ALA A 21 4.59 0.18 0.29
C ALA A 21 5.61 -0.95 0.47
N LYS A 22 5.49 -2.05 -0.30
CA LYS A 22 6.47 -3.16 -0.28
C LYS A 22 7.88 -2.69 -0.61
N ILE A 23 8.04 -1.91 -1.69
CA ILE A 23 9.34 -1.37 -2.10
C ILE A 23 9.90 -0.41 -1.05
N ALA A 24 9.07 0.45 -0.47
CA ALA A 24 9.47 1.39 0.56
C ALA A 24 9.94 0.70 1.85
N ILE A 25 9.24 -0.37 2.27
CA ILE A 25 9.64 -1.22 3.40
C ILE A 25 11.02 -1.84 3.15
N GLN A 26 11.24 -2.42 1.96
CA GLN A 26 12.53 -3.00 1.58
C GLN A 26 13.67 -1.96 1.57
N LYS A 27 13.34 -0.69 1.31
CA LYS A 27 14.29 0.44 1.37
C LYS A 27 14.52 0.97 2.79
N GLY A 28 13.85 0.41 3.80
CA GLY A 28 14.01 0.81 5.20
C GLY A 28 13.26 2.10 5.58
N MET A 29 12.25 2.50 4.81
CA MET A 29 11.39 3.64 5.16
C MET A 29 10.52 3.33 6.39
N ASP A 30 10.22 4.36 7.17
CA ASP A 30 9.30 4.28 8.31
C ASP A 30 7.83 4.33 7.87
N ASN A 31 6.93 3.90 8.75
CA ASN A 31 5.51 3.76 8.41
C ASN A 31 4.81 5.09 8.14
N GLU A 32 5.21 6.20 8.78
CA GLU A 32 4.60 7.52 8.53
C GLU A 32 4.96 8.01 7.12
N THR A 33 6.24 7.89 6.73
CA THR A 33 6.68 8.18 5.35
C THR A 33 5.91 7.33 4.32
N ILE A 34 5.72 6.04 4.60
CA ILE A 34 4.99 5.14 3.69
C ILE A 34 3.51 5.51 3.58
N LYS A 35 2.87 5.85 4.70
CA LYS A 35 1.49 6.33 4.73
C LYS A 35 1.31 7.58 3.90
N ASP A 36 2.21 8.56 4.03
CA ASP A 36 2.15 9.80 3.25
C ASP A 36 2.32 9.54 1.74
N LEU A 37 3.15 8.56 1.36
CA LEU A 37 3.38 8.19 -0.04
C LEU A 37 2.23 7.39 -0.67
N THR A 38 1.57 6.53 0.10
CA THR A 38 0.65 5.51 -0.42
C THR A 38 -0.82 5.77 -0.08
N GLY A 39 -1.08 6.60 0.94
CA GLY A 39 -2.40 6.80 1.52
C GLY A 39 -2.92 5.60 2.31
N LEU A 40 -2.10 4.56 2.50
CA LEU A 40 -2.44 3.42 3.34
C LEU A 40 -2.43 3.80 4.81
N LYS A 41 -3.23 3.11 5.60
CA LYS A 41 -3.18 3.26 7.06
C LYS A 41 -1.95 2.57 7.62
N ILE A 42 -1.49 3.02 8.79
CA ILE A 42 -0.34 2.42 9.47
C ILE A 42 -0.56 0.93 9.73
N GLU A 43 -1.79 0.53 10.10
CA GLU A 43 -2.12 -0.87 10.32
C GLU A 43 -1.99 -1.72 9.04
N GLU A 44 -2.34 -1.16 7.88
CA GLU A 44 -2.17 -1.84 6.59
C GLU A 44 -0.68 -2.00 6.24
N ILE A 45 0.13 -0.99 6.54
CA ILE A 45 1.58 -1.01 6.32
C ILE A 45 2.25 -2.04 7.24
N ASP A 46 1.85 -2.10 8.51
CA ASP A 46 2.35 -3.09 9.46
C ASP A 46 2.02 -4.53 9.03
N LEU A 47 0.81 -4.76 8.53
CA LEU A 47 0.43 -6.07 7.96
C LEU A 47 1.32 -6.44 6.77
N ILE A 48 1.59 -5.51 5.85
CA ILE A 48 2.50 -5.75 4.72
C ILE A 48 3.90 -6.10 5.24
N ARG A 49 4.38 -5.38 6.26
CA ARG A 49 5.70 -5.59 6.86
C ARG A 49 5.82 -6.94 7.55
N GLN A 50 4.77 -7.39 8.24
CA GLN A 50 4.71 -8.73 8.83
C GLN A 50 4.75 -9.82 7.76
N VAL A 51 3.97 -9.68 6.69
CA VAL A 51 3.96 -10.64 5.58
C VAL A 51 5.34 -10.74 4.90
N LEU A 52 6.00 -9.61 4.64
CA LEU A 52 7.33 -9.58 4.02
C LEU A 52 8.45 -10.16 4.90
N ASN A 53 8.29 -10.13 6.22
CA ASN A 53 9.28 -10.68 7.16
C ASN A 53 9.03 -12.16 7.49
N GLN A 54 7.96 -12.76 6.96
CA GLN A 54 7.65 -14.19 7.11
C GLN A 54 8.17 -15.04 5.93
N GLU A 55 8.78 -14.43 4.92
CA GLU A 55 9.49 -15.07 3.80
C GLU A 55 11.01 -15.08 4.04
#